data_AF-A0A9E3AG75-F1
#
_entry.id   AF-A0A9E3AG75-F1
#
_cell.length_a   1.000
_cell.length_b   1.000
_cell.length_c   1.000
_cell.angle_alpha   90.00
_cell.angle_beta   90.00
_cell.angle_gamma   90.00
#
_symmetry.space_group_name_H-M   'P 1'
#
loop_
_entity.id
_entity.type
_entity.pdbx_description
1 polymer ?
#
loop_
_entity_poly.entity_id
_entity_poly.type
_entity_poly.pdbx_seq_one_letter_code
_entity_poly.pdbx_strand_id
1 'polypeptide(L)' 'MQANSQQAIRVMRAGEGWRWTLFDAQGEAQARGAAHRQQEAMEAAWQAARLARGHAPRSYPEIIVDQQDAAA' A
#
# COMPACT_ATOMS: atom_id res chain seq x y z
N MET A 1 -22.22 -8.76 1.43
CA MET A 1 -20.82 -8.47 1.79
C MET A 1 -20.05 -8.36 0.50
N GLN A 2 -19.68 -7.15 0.07
CA GLN A 2 -18.86 -7.00 -1.13
C GLN A 2 -17.46 -7.51 -0.78
N ALA A 3 -17.07 -8.67 -1.30
CA ALA A 3 -15.68 -9.10 -1.25
C ALA A 3 -14.88 -8.15 -2.13
N ASN A 4 -14.21 -7.18 -1.51
CA ASN A 4 -13.40 -6.21 -2.22
C ASN A 4 -12.18 -6.97 -2.76
N SER A 5 -12.30 -7.49 -3.98
CA SER A 5 -11.31 -8.37 -4.64
C SER A 5 -10.11 -7.58 -5.20
N GLN A 6 -9.86 -6.41 -4.61
CA GLN A 6 -8.87 -5.45 -5.05
C GLN A 6 -7.77 -5.44 -3.99
N GLN A 7 -6.53 -5.57 -4.45
CA GLN A 7 -5.36 -5.27 -3.62
C GLN A 7 -5.46 -3.80 -3.20
N ALA A 8 -4.99 -3.45 -2.00
CA ALA A 8 -5.02 -2.08 -1.53
C ALA A 8 -3.62 -1.62 -1.16
N ILE A 9 -3.24 -0.41 -1.58
CA ILE A 9 -2.01 0.24 -1.12
C ILE A 9 -2.42 1.32 -0.13
N ARG A 10 -1.98 1.20 1.13
CA ARG A 10 -2.13 2.26 2.12
C ARG A 10 -0.82 3.01 2.29
N VAL A 11 -0.84 4.32 2.09
CA VAL A 11 0.31 5.20 2.35
C VAL A 11 -0.07 6.18 3.47
N MET A 12 0.72 6.20 4.54
CA MET A 12 0.48 6.98 5.76
C MET A 12 1.71 7.78 6.17
N ARG A 13 1.48 8.93 6.81
CA ARG A 13 2.57 9.67 7.47
C ARG A 13 2.98 8.91 8.74
N ALA A 14 4.28 8.78 8.97
CA ALA A 14 4.83 8.12 10.15
C ALA A 14 6.02 8.94 10.67
N GLY A 15 5.77 9.79 11.67
CA GLY A 15 6.74 10.76 12.19
C GLY A 15 7.25 11.70 11.09
N GLU A 16 8.58 11.80 10.95
CA GLU A 16 9.21 12.62 9.91
C GLU A 16 9.13 12.00 8.50
N GLY A 17 8.71 10.73 8.40
CA GLY A 17 8.68 9.96 7.17
C GLY A 17 7.28 9.53 6.73
N TRP A 18 7.25 8.59 5.81
CA TRP A 18 6.07 7.97 5.23
C TRP A 18 6.22 6.46 5.34
N ARG A 19 5.14 5.79 5.69
CA ARG A 19 5.06 4.33 5.71
C ARG A 19 4.00 3.90 4.71
N TRP A 20 4.27 2.80 4.00
CA TRP A 20 3.31 2.20 3.10
C TRP A 20 3.09 0.73 3.47
N THR A 21 1.91 0.22 3.16
CA THR A 21 1.54 -1.18 3.33
C THR A 21 0.69 -1.62 2.14
N LEU A 22 1.07 -2.74 1.54
CA LEU A 22 0.32 -3.42 0.50
C LEU A 22 -0.51 -4.52 1.14
N PHE A 23 -1.82 -4.45 0.93
CA PHE A 23 -2.79 -5.45 1.34
C PHE A 23 -3.24 -6.26 0.12
N ASP A 24 -3.45 -7.55 0.30
CA ASP A 24 -4.11 -8.39 -0.70
C ASP A 24 -5.64 -8.21 -0.68
N ALA A 25 -6.34 -8.99 -1.51
CA ALA A 25 -7.79 -8.96 -1.61
C ALA A 25 -8.52 -9.48 -0.36
N GLN A 26 -7.80 -10.09 0.58
CA GLN A 26 -8.32 -10.56 1.86
C GLN A 26 -8.05 -9.54 2.98
N GLY A 27 -7.35 -8.43 2.66
CA GLY A 27 -6.95 -7.43 3.63
C GLY A 27 -5.70 -7.79 4.41
N GLU A 28 -4.97 -8.84 4.01
CA GLU A 28 -3.75 -9.27 4.68
C GLU A 28 -2.54 -8.48 4.15
N ALA A 29 -1.69 -8.01 5.06
CA ALA A 29 -0.52 -7.22 4.70
C ALA A 29 0.55 -8.12 4.05
N GLN A 30 0.74 -7.97 2.74
CA GLN A 30 1.74 -8.71 1.95
C GLN A 30 3.12 -8.06 1.99
N ALA A 31 3.16 -6.72 2.01
CA ALA A 31 4.40 -5.98 2.03
C ALA A 31 4.24 -4.65 2.77
N ARG A 32 5.35 -4.15 3.32
CA ARG A 32 5.40 -2.85 4.00
C ARG A 32 6.77 -2.21 3.81
N GLY A 33 6.81 -0.89 3.80
CA GLY A 33 8.06 -0.15 3.74
C GLY A 33 7.93 1.26 4.28
N ALA A 34 9.07 1.94 4.42
CA ALA A 34 9.13 3.31 4.86
C ALA A 34 10.01 4.13 3.91
N ALA A 35 9.71 5.41 3.78
CA ALA A 35 10.52 6.35 3.01
C ALA A 35 10.48 7.74 3.66
N HIS A 36 11.46 8.58 3.37
CA HIS A 36 11.49 9.94 3.92
C HIS A 36 10.46 10.85 3.26
N ARG A 37 10.20 10.65 1.96
CA ARG A 37 9.23 11.44 1.18
C ARG A 37 8.05 10.60 0.72
N GLN A 38 6.90 11.25 0.55
CA GLN A 38 5.66 10.61 0.11
C GLN A 38 5.83 9.95 -1.26
N GLN A 39 6.53 10.63 -2.16
CA GLN A 39 6.73 10.17 -3.53
C GLN A 39 7.55 8.88 -3.56
N GLU A 40 8.59 8.78 -2.73
CA GLU A 40 9.40 7.57 -2.58
C GLU A 40 8.59 6.42 -1.95
N ALA A 41 7.75 6.70 -0.96
CA ALA A 41 6.85 5.70 -0.39
C ALA A 41 5.83 5.19 -1.42
N MET A 42 5.28 6.09 -2.23
CA MET A 42 4.32 5.73 -3.28
C MET A 42 4.98 4.90 -4.39
N GLU A 43 6.18 5.29 -4.84
CA GLU A 43 6.95 4.53 -5.83
C GLU A 43 7.30 3.13 -5.33
N ALA A 44 7.83 3.02 -4.10
CA ALA A 44 8.15 1.74 -3.48
C ALA A 44 6.91 0.84 -3.33
N ALA A 45 5.77 1.41 -2.93
CA ALA A 45 4.52 0.67 -2.84
C ALA A 45 4.01 0.18 -4.21
N TRP A 46 4.15 1.01 -5.25
CA TRP A 46 3.83 0.62 -6.64
C TRP A 46 4.72 -0.50 -7.14
N GLN A 47 6.03 -0.45 -6.87
CA GLN A 47 6.97 -1.52 -7.21
C GLN A 47 6.58 -2.82 -6.48
N ALA A 48 6.25 -2.76 -5.20
CA ALA A 48 5.80 -3.91 -4.43
C ALA A 48 4.50 -4.51 -4.98
N ALA A 49 3.52 -3.67 -5.33
CA ALA A 49 2.27 -4.13 -5.95
C ALA A 49 2.50 -4.79 -7.32
N ARG A 50 3.44 -4.26 -8.11
CA ARG A 50 3.84 -4.85 -9.40
C ARG A 50 4.46 -6.23 -9.22
N LEU A 51 5.33 -6.40 -8.22
CA LEU A 51 5.93 -7.69 -7.90
C LEU A 51 4.88 -8.71 -7.42
N ALA A 52 3.95 -8.29 -6.55
CA ALA A 52 2.83 -9.12 -6.10
C ALA A 52 1.90 -9.52 -7.26
N ARG A 53 1.69 -8.64 -8.25
CA ARG A 53 0.90 -8.90 -9.47
C ARG A 53 1.53 -9.97 -10.36
N GLY A 54 2.84 -10.22 -10.29
CA GLY A 54 3.48 -11.33 -11.01
C GLY A 54 2.77 -12.68 -10.81
N HIS A 55 1.97 -12.81 -9.73
CA HIS A 55 1.16 -13.98 -9.39
C HIS A 55 -0.36 -13.85 -9.60
N ALA A 56 -0.92 -12.69 -9.94
CA ALA A 56 -2.38 -12.48 -10.00
C ALA A 56 -2.85 -11.76 -11.29
N PRO A 57 -3.79 -12.34 -12.07
CA PRO A 57 -4.29 -11.68 -13.27
C PRO A 57 -5.27 -10.53 -12.96
N ARG A 58 -4.97 -9.35 -13.52
CA ARG A 58 -5.89 -8.22 -13.85
C ARG A 58 -6.58 -7.39 -12.75
N SER A 59 -6.24 -7.49 -11.46
CA SER A 59 -6.69 -6.48 -10.48
C SER A 59 -5.75 -5.27 -10.42
N TYR A 60 -6.32 -4.08 -10.54
CA TYR A 60 -5.64 -2.82 -10.21
C TYR A 60 -5.74 -2.60 -8.71
N PRO A 61 -4.62 -2.30 -8.02
CA PRO A 61 -4.70 -2.00 -6.61
C PRO A 61 -5.43 -0.67 -6.41
N GLU A 62 -6.37 -0.64 -5.48
CA GLU A 62 -6.94 0.60 -4.99
C GLU A 62 -5.87 1.31 -4.17
N ILE A 63 -5.56 2.57 -4.49
CA ILE A 63 -4.59 3.35 -3.73
C ILE A 63 -5.34 4.21 -2.73
N ILE A 64 -5.18 3.85 -1.46
CA ILE A 64 -5.73 4.56 -0.32
C ILE A 64 -4.60 5.38 0.28
N VAL A 65 -4.56 6.67 -0.05
CA VAL A 65 -3.64 7.59 0.61
C VAL A 65 -4.32 8.07 1.88
N ASP A 66 -3.90 7.51 3.00
CA ASP A 66 -4.42 7.88 4.31
C ASP A 66 -3.45 8.89 4.93
N GLN A 67 -3.73 10.19 4.75
CA GLN A 67 -2.90 11.27 5.32
C GLN A 67 -3.07 11.40 6.85
N GLN A 68 -3.73 10.44 7.51
CA GLN A 68 -3.91 10.49 8.94
C GLN A 68 -2.55 10.30 9.61
N ASP A 69 -2.15 11.30 10.38
CA ASP A 69 -0.95 11.26 11.20
C ASP A 69 -1.01 9.99 12.06
N ALA A 70 -0.07 9.06 11.87
CA ALA A 70 0.09 7.94 12.78
C ALA A 70 0.71 8.47 14.08
N ALA A 71 -0.05 9.30 14.80
CA ALA A 71 0.27 9.81 16.12
C ALA A 71 0.07 8.66 17.11
N ALA A 72 1.17 7.98 17.45
CA ALA A 72 1.33 7.22 18.68
C ALA A 72 2.82 7.09 19.01
#